data_AF-A0AAD8MSH0-F1
#
_entry.id   AF-A0AAD8MSH0-F1
#
_cell.length_a   1.000
_cell.length_b   1.000
_cell.length_c   1.000
_cell.angle_alpha   90.00
_cell.angle_beta   90.00
_cell.angle_gamma   90.00
#
_symmetry.space_group_name_H-M   'P 1'
#
loop_
_entity.id
_entity.type
_entity.pdbx_description
1 polymer ?
#
loop_
_entity_poly.entity_id
_entity_poly.type
_entity_poly.pdbx_seq_one_letter_code
_entity_poly.pdbx_strand_id
1 'polypeptide(L)'
;MQKSNSIKIPAFDKENYSIWKRKILLFIKAANPLYPGILENGPFIPRKEIEATTVNGEIIPAHWVPKDPSEFLETEKEKMVLDDHLQLILLDSLTLDKAMCGSVISCTSAKKMWIRLALLCEGSEEPKANTYISI
;
A
#
# COMPACT_ATOMS: atom_id res chain seq x y z
N MET A 1 34.02 -8.36 6.27
CA MET A 1 32.83 -8.60 5.42
C MET A 1 31.73 -9.19 6.28
N GLN A 2 30.81 -8.36 6.79
CA GLN A 2 29.65 -8.86 7.56
C GLN A 2 28.70 -9.54 6.57
N LYS A 3 28.44 -10.83 6.73
CA LYS A 3 27.34 -11.50 6.03
C LYS A 3 26.05 -10.86 6.54
N SER A 4 25.43 -10.00 5.74
CA SER A 4 24.06 -9.56 5.97
C SER A 4 23.17 -10.81 5.84
N ASN A 5 22.69 -11.33 6.97
CA ASN A 5 21.63 -12.32 6.99
C ASN A 5 20.35 -11.66 6.46
N SER A 6 20.18 -11.65 5.14
CA SER A 6 18.95 -11.17 4.52
C SER A 6 17.82 -12.15 4.85
N ILE A 7 16.81 -11.68 5.58
CA ILE A 7 15.60 -12.45 5.84
C ILE A 7 14.91 -12.66 4.48
N LYS A 8 14.50 -13.89 4.17
CA LYS A 8 13.79 -14.17 2.91
C LYS A 8 12.34 -13.73 3.02
N ILE A 9 11.78 -13.23 1.91
CA ILE A 9 10.34 -12.96 1.80
C ILE A 9 9.59 -14.28 2.05
N PRO A 10 8.62 -14.32 3.00
CA PRO A 10 7.79 -15.50 3.22
C PRO A 10 7.02 -15.86 1.95
N ALA A 11 7.16 -17.10 1.48
CA ALA A 11 6.35 -17.61 0.37
C ALA A 11 4.88 -17.75 0.80
N PHE A 12 3.97 -17.38 -0.09
CA PHE A 12 2.53 -17.48 0.12
C PHE A 12 2.09 -18.94 0.31
N ASP A 13 1.23 -19.12 1.30
CA ASP A 13 0.64 -20.41 1.65
C ASP A 13 -0.83 -20.17 1.98
N LYS A 14 -1.71 -20.58 1.07
CA LYS A 14 -3.16 -20.39 1.20
C LYS A 14 -3.75 -21.27 2.30
N GLU A 15 -3.25 -22.51 2.44
CA GLU A 15 -3.73 -23.46 3.46
C GLU A 15 -3.37 -22.97 4.86
N ASN A 16 -2.24 -22.29 5.01
CA ASN A 16 -1.77 -21.71 6.25
C ASN A 16 -1.77 -20.16 6.20
N TYR A 17 -2.83 -19.57 5.62
CA TYR A 17 -2.91 -18.13 5.38
C TYR A 17 -2.65 -17.28 6.64
N SER A 18 -3.16 -17.66 7.81
CA SER A 18 -2.94 -16.93 9.07
C SER A 18 -1.46 -16.89 9.48
N ILE A 19 -0.73 -18.00 9.27
CA ILE A 19 0.71 -18.10 9.52
C ILE A 19 1.49 -17.25 8.50
N TRP A 20 1.13 -17.35 7.21
CA TRP A 20 1.74 -16.52 6.18
C TRP A 20 1.54 -15.03 6.46
N LYS A 21 0.29 -14.62 6.72
CA LYS A 21 -0.12 -13.24 7.05
C LYS A 21 0.71 -12.68 8.21
N ARG A 22 0.90 -13.48 9.28
CA ARG A 22 1.74 -13.08 10.41
C ARG A 22 3.21 -12.90 10.01
N LYS A 23 3.78 -13.84 9.23
CA LYS A 23 5.18 -13.79 8.78
C LYS A 23 5.44 -12.60 7.84
N ILE A 24 4.58 -12.37 6.86
CA ILE A 24 4.76 -11.29 5.88
C ILE A 24 4.64 -9.91 6.54
N LEU A 25 3.72 -9.74 7.51
CA LEU A 25 3.62 -8.50 8.29
C LEU A 25 4.89 -8.22 9.12
N LEU A 26 5.49 -9.26 9.73
CA LEU A 26 6.76 -9.12 10.45
C LEU A 26 7.91 -8.77 9.50
N PHE A 27 7.96 -9.41 8.32
CA PHE A 27 8.94 -9.09 7.28
C PHE A 27 8.82 -7.64 6.83
N ILE A 28 7.60 -7.18 6.51
CA ILE A 28 7.31 -5.80 6.08
C ILE A 28 7.75 -4.79 7.13
N LYS A 29 7.41 -5.02 8.41
CA LYS A 29 7.84 -4.16 9.52
C LYS A 29 9.36 -4.12 9.69
N ALA A 30 10.04 -5.25 9.49
CA ALA A 30 11.50 -5.32 9.58
C ALA A 30 12.21 -4.69 8.37
N ALA A 31 11.59 -4.72 7.19
CA ALA A 31 12.16 -4.19 5.95
C ALA A 31 12.14 -2.66 5.91
N ASN A 32 11.05 -2.03 6.35
CA ASN A 32 10.98 -0.57 6.49
C ASN A 32 9.90 -0.19 7.52
N PRO A 33 10.23 0.65 8.52
CA PRO A 33 9.27 1.05 9.57
C PRO A 33 8.06 1.83 9.04
N LEU A 34 8.12 2.41 7.83
CA LEU A 34 7.01 3.15 7.22
C LEU A 34 5.98 2.25 6.52
N TYR A 35 6.36 1.03 6.12
CA TYR A 35 5.47 0.17 5.34
C TYR A 35 4.15 -0.20 6.01
N PRO A 36 4.07 -0.46 7.34
CA PRO A 36 2.78 -0.72 7.99
C PRO A 36 1.79 0.45 7.80
N GLY A 37 2.26 1.70 7.91
CA GLY A 37 1.42 2.87 7.68
C GLY A 37 0.96 3.01 6.23
N ILE A 38 1.76 2.56 5.27
CA ILE A 38 1.40 2.53 3.84
C ILE A 38 0.37 1.43 3.55
N LEU A 39 0.51 0.24 4.13
CA LEU A 39 -0.51 -0.81 4.02
C LEU A 39 -1.87 -0.34 4.56
N GLU A 40 -1.88 0.44 5.63
CA GLU A 40 -3.10 0.92 6.27
C GLU A 40 -3.71 2.13 5.56
N ASN A 41 -2.90 3.12 5.20
CA ASN A 41 -3.36 4.45 4.77
C ASN A 41 -3.00 4.81 3.33
N GLY A 42 -2.21 3.98 2.64
CA GLY A 42 -1.68 4.27 1.33
C GLY A 42 -2.69 4.18 0.18
N PRO A 43 -2.26 4.52 -1.04
CA PRO A 43 -0.92 5.05 -1.37
C PRO A 43 -0.77 6.52 -0.94
N PHE A 44 0.48 6.99 -0.81
CA PHE A 44 0.74 8.42 -0.64
C PHE A 44 0.41 9.16 -1.94
N ILE A 45 -0.40 10.22 -1.86
CA ILE A 45 -0.75 11.08 -2.99
C ILE A 45 -0.25 12.50 -2.67
N PRO A 46 0.74 13.03 -3.42
CA PRO A 46 1.19 14.41 -3.28
C PRO A 46 0.02 15.39 -3.52
N ARG A 47 -0.18 16.34 -2.60
CA ARG A 47 -1.26 17.33 -2.68
C ARG A 47 -0.72 18.74 -2.47
N LYS A 48 -1.40 19.70 -3.08
CA LYS A 48 -1.19 21.13 -2.85
C LYS A 48 -2.48 21.77 -2.39
N GLU A 49 -2.35 22.79 -1.55
CA GLU A 49 -3.46 23.63 -1.15
C GLU A 49 -3.69 24.67 -2.25
N ILE A 50 -4.95 24.80 -2.65
CA ILE A 50 -5.43 25.89 -3.48
C ILE A 50 -6.08 26.89 -2.53
N GLU A 51 -5.59 28.12 -2.53
CA GLU A 51 -6.16 29.19 -1.71
C GLU A 51 -7.60 29.51 -2.14
N ALA A 52 -8.37 30.11 -1.24
CA ALA A 52 -9.72 30.54 -1.55
C ALA A 52 -9.71 31.56 -2.70
N THR A 53 -10.58 31.37 -3.69
CA THR A 53 -10.67 32.25 -4.87
C THR A 53 -12.12 32.55 -5.22
N THR A 54 -12.36 33.63 -5.96
CA THR A 54 -13.69 33.97 -6.46
C THR A 54 -13.73 33.78 -7.97
N VAL A 55 -14.61 32.91 -8.45
CA VAL A 55 -14.82 32.64 -9.88
C VAL A 55 -16.26 32.96 -10.21
N ASN A 56 -16.49 33.87 -11.17
CA ASN A 56 -17.84 34.29 -11.59
C ASN A 56 -18.76 34.77 -10.45
N GLY A 57 -18.19 35.37 -9.40
CA GLY A 57 -18.93 35.86 -8.23
C GLY A 57 -19.22 34.80 -7.16
N GLU A 58 -18.82 33.54 -7.37
CA GLU A 58 -18.89 32.47 -6.36
C GLU A 58 -17.55 32.31 -5.63
N ILE A 59 -17.61 32.19 -4.30
CA ILE A 59 -16.43 31.93 -3.46
C ILE A 59 -16.16 30.43 -3.46
N ILE A 60 -15.01 30.04 -4.01
CA ILE A 60 -14.45 28.70 -3.88
C ILE A 60 -13.54 28.71 -2.64
N PRO A 61 -13.84 27.95 -1.59
CA PRO A 61 -13.01 27.91 -0.38
C PRO A 61 -11.65 27.24 -0.66
N ALA A 62 -10.69 27.47 0.24
CA ALA A 62 -9.41 26.79 0.18
C ALA A 62 -9.61 25.27 0.26
N HIS A 63 -8.91 24.53 -0.59
CA HIS A 63 -9.07 23.08 -0.69
C HIS A 63 -7.80 22.41 -1.18
N TRP A 64 -7.67 21.11 -0.92
CA TRP A 64 -6.52 20.31 -1.32
C TRP A 64 -6.80 19.55 -2.61
N VAL A 65 -5.89 19.66 -3.58
CA VAL A 65 -5.94 18.91 -4.84
C VAL A 65 -4.68 18.08 -5.03
N PRO A 66 -4.74 16.96 -5.77
CA PRO A 66 -3.54 16.26 -6.22
C PRO A 66 -2.64 17.20 -7.03
N LYS A 67 -1.32 17.09 -6.82
CA LYS A 67 -0.33 17.80 -7.63
C LYS A 67 -0.23 17.20 -9.03
N ASP A 68 0.18 18.01 -10.01
CA ASP A 68 0.69 17.47 -11.27
C ASP A 68 2.04 16.78 -11.03
N PRO A 69 2.38 15.67 -11.74
CA PRO A 69 3.66 14.99 -11.57
C PRO A 69 4.90 15.89 -11.75
N SER A 70 4.80 16.95 -12.55
CA SER A 70 5.87 17.94 -12.71
C SER A 70 6.14 18.78 -11.46
N GLU A 71 5.19 18.84 -10.52
CA GLU A 71 5.28 19.60 -9.26
C GLU A 71 5.76 18.73 -8.08
N PHE A 72 6.02 17.43 -8.29
CA PHE A 72 6.39 16.53 -7.21
C PHE A 72 7.78 16.84 -6.67
N LEU A 73 7.86 17.05 -5.36
CA LEU A 73 9.13 17.18 -4.65
C LEU A 73 9.84 15.82 -4.59
N GLU A 74 11.16 15.85 -4.47
CA GLU A 74 11.94 14.61 -4.39
C GLU A 74 11.55 13.76 -3.17
N THR A 75 11.32 14.41 -2.02
CA THR A 75 10.82 13.76 -0.80
C THR A 75 9.41 13.17 -0.94
N GLU A 76 8.61 13.68 -1.87
CA GLU A 76 7.29 13.12 -2.20
C GLU A 76 7.44 11.87 -3.06
N LYS A 77 8.33 11.91 -4.07
CA LYS A 77 8.65 10.75 -4.92
C LYS A 77 9.25 9.61 -4.09
N GLU A 78 10.14 9.92 -3.15
CA GLU A 78 10.70 8.95 -2.20
C GLU A 78 9.59 8.19 -1.44
N LYS A 79 8.53 8.90 -0.99
CA LYS A 79 7.38 8.28 -0.32
C LYS A 79 6.54 7.43 -1.27
N MET A 80 6.38 7.86 -2.52
CA MET A 80 5.63 7.10 -3.53
C MET A 80 6.31 5.76 -3.84
N VAL A 81 7.63 5.76 -3.99
CA VAL A 81 8.44 4.55 -4.26
C VAL A 81 8.28 3.49 -3.15
N LEU A 82 7.97 3.90 -1.91
CA LEU A 82 7.71 2.95 -0.83
C LEU A 82 6.46 2.09 -1.08
N ASP A 83 5.43 2.62 -1.77
CA ASP A 83 4.27 1.81 -2.17
C ASP A 83 4.67 0.80 -3.25
N ASP A 84 5.47 1.21 -4.24
CA ASP A 84 5.97 0.31 -5.29
C ASP A 84 6.82 -0.84 -4.70
N HIS A 85 7.72 -0.53 -3.77
CA HIS A 85 8.49 -1.57 -3.08
C HIS A 85 7.61 -2.54 -2.31
N LEU A 86 6.55 -2.05 -1.69
CA LEU A 86 5.62 -2.88 -0.94
C LEU A 86 4.76 -3.75 -1.86
N GLN A 87 4.35 -3.23 -3.02
CA GLN A 87 3.72 -4.02 -4.08
C GLN A 87 4.65 -5.15 -4.54
N LEU A 88 5.93 -4.86 -4.79
CA LEU A 88 6.92 -5.87 -5.17
C LEU A 88 7.09 -6.95 -4.09
N ILE A 89 7.18 -6.58 -2.81
CA ILE A 89 7.24 -7.55 -1.71
C ILE A 89 6.02 -8.49 -1.71
N LEU A 90 4.82 -7.93 -1.93
CA LEU A 90 3.59 -8.73 -2.00
C LEU A 90 3.58 -9.64 -3.23
N LEU A 91 3.97 -9.15 -4.41
CA LEU A 91 4.06 -9.96 -5.63
C LEU A 91 5.10 -11.08 -5.51
N ASP A 92 6.28 -10.77 -4.97
CA ASP A 92 7.36 -11.74 -4.77
C ASP A 92 6.93 -12.86 -3.82
N SER A 93 6.17 -12.52 -2.77
CA SER A 93 5.57 -13.51 -1.87
C SER A 93 4.64 -14.49 -2.61
N LEU A 94 3.99 -14.04 -3.68
CA LEU A 94 3.04 -14.82 -4.51
C LEU A 94 3.70 -15.54 -5.70
N THR A 95 5.03 -15.49 -5.87
CA THR A 95 5.73 -16.02 -7.06
C THR A 95 5.37 -17.47 -7.39
N LEU A 96 5.08 -18.30 -6.38
CA LEU A 96 4.72 -19.70 -6.55
C LEU A 96 3.23 -19.94 -6.81
N ASP A 97 2.36 -18.97 -6.52
CA ASP A 97 0.92 -19.04 -6.74
C ASP A 97 0.50 -18.02 -7.82
N LYS A 98 0.61 -18.46 -9.08
CA LYS A 98 0.30 -17.62 -10.25
C LYS A 98 -1.17 -17.16 -10.29
N ALA A 99 -2.10 -17.97 -9.77
CA ALA A 99 -3.51 -17.63 -9.76
C ALA A 99 -3.80 -16.51 -8.76
N MET A 100 -3.19 -16.60 -7.56
CA MET A 100 -3.27 -15.53 -6.57
C MET A 100 -2.59 -14.25 -7.05
N CYS A 101 -1.39 -14.37 -7.64
CA CYS A 101 -0.69 -13.24 -8.26
C CYS A 101 -1.56 -12.54 -9.32
N GLY A 102 -2.15 -13.31 -10.26
CA GLY A 102 -3.05 -12.77 -11.29
C GLY A 102 -4.29 -12.08 -10.73
N SER A 103 -4.75 -12.46 -9.53
CA SER A 103 -5.91 -11.86 -8.87
C SER A 103 -5.62 -10.49 -8.24
N VAL A 104 -4.35 -10.11 -8.07
CA VAL A 104 -3.96 -8.88 -7.38
C VAL A 104 -3.01 -7.99 -8.17
N ILE A 105 -2.37 -8.48 -9.24
CA ILE A 105 -1.39 -7.73 -10.03
C ILE A 105 -1.94 -6.46 -10.69
N SER A 106 -3.25 -6.37 -10.91
CA SER A 106 -3.91 -5.17 -11.45
C SER A 106 -4.26 -4.12 -10.38
N CYS A 107 -4.01 -4.40 -9.10
CA CYS A 107 -4.22 -3.43 -8.04
C CYS A 107 -3.22 -2.27 -8.17
N THR A 108 -3.69 -1.04 -8.02
CA THR A 108 -2.88 0.17 -8.21
C THR A 108 -2.11 0.61 -6.96
N SER A 109 -2.15 -0.17 -5.87
CA SER A 109 -1.41 0.13 -4.64
C SER A 109 -1.23 -1.10 -3.77
N ALA A 110 -0.22 -1.08 -2.90
CA ALA A 110 0.03 -2.15 -1.95
C ALA A 110 -1.15 -2.38 -0.99
N LYS A 111 -1.80 -1.30 -0.53
CA LYS A 111 -3.03 -1.40 0.29
C LYS A 111 -4.13 -2.18 -0.43
N LYS A 112 -4.39 -1.88 -1.70
CA LYS A 112 -5.42 -2.59 -2.48
C LYS A 112 -5.08 -4.07 -2.65
N MET A 113 -3.82 -4.39 -2.95
CA MET A 113 -3.35 -5.77 -3.00
C MET A 113 -3.56 -6.51 -1.68
N TRP A 114 -3.18 -5.88 -0.56
CA TRP A 114 -3.30 -6.46 0.78
C TRP A 114 -4.75 -6.74 1.16
N ILE A 115 -5.65 -5.77 0.93
CA ILE A 115 -7.09 -5.94 1.16
C ILE A 115 -7.62 -7.07 0.27
N ARG A 116 -7.27 -7.08 -1.02
CA ARG A 116 -7.75 -8.12 -1.95
C ARG A 116 -7.28 -9.52 -1.54
N LEU A 117 -6.03 -9.68 -1.10
CA LEU A 117 -5.51 -10.94 -0.58
C LEU A 117 -6.29 -11.42 0.65
N ALA A 118 -6.59 -10.52 1.59
CA ALA A 118 -7.39 -10.84 2.76
C ALA A 118 -8.80 -11.31 2.36
N LEU A 119 -9.48 -10.59 1.46
CA LEU A 119 -10.82 -10.98 0.98
C LEU A 119 -10.83 -12.36 0.32
N LEU A 120 -9.84 -12.65 -0.51
CA LEU A 120 -9.71 -13.93 -1.22
C LEU A 120 -9.41 -15.12 -0.31
N CYS A 121 -8.81 -14.89 0.86
CA CYS A 121 -8.38 -15.95 1.78
C CYS A 121 -9.28 -16.10 3.01
N GLU A 122 -9.86 -14.99 3.50
CA GLU A 122 -10.69 -14.94 4.72
C GLU A 122 -12.19 -14.89 4.40
N GLY A 123 -12.58 -14.60 3.15
CA GLY A 123 -13.98 -14.68 2.71
C GLY A 123 -14.90 -13.58 3.25
N SER A 124 -14.35 -12.46 3.74
CA SER A 124 -15.15 -11.30 4.15
C SER A 124 -15.50 -10.41 2.95
N GLU A 125 -16.63 -9.68 3.04
CA GLU A 125 -16.98 -8.61 2.09
C GLU A 125 -15.98 -7.45 2.19
N GLU A 126 -15.76 -6.74 1.07
CA GLU A 126 -14.93 -5.54 1.02
C GLU A 126 -15.26 -4.61 2.21
N PRO A 127 -14.28 -4.19 3.03
CA PRO A 127 -14.56 -3.22 4.06
C PRO A 127 -14.99 -1.91 3.39
N LYS A 128 -16.28 -1.58 3.50
CA LYS A 128 -16.76 -0.22 3.26
C LYS A 128 -15.89 0.73 4.08
N ALA A 129 -15.52 1.87 3.51
CA ALA A 129 -14.44 2.78 3.88
C ALA A 129 -14.35 3.29 5.35
N ASN A 130 -15.10 2.75 6.30
CA ASN A 130 -15.25 3.25 7.67
C ASN A 130 -14.97 2.24 8.79
N THR A 131 -14.38 1.07 8.53
CA THR A 131 -14.04 0.15 9.64
C THR A 131 -12.53 0.12 9.87
N TYR A 132 -12.04 1.06 10.68
CA TYR A 132 -10.73 0.94 11.32
C TYR A 132 -10.78 -0.25 12.28
N ILE A 133 -10.01 -1.30 12.00
CA ILE A 133 -9.67 -2.30 13.01
C ILE A 133 -8.46 -1.73 13.74
N SER A 134 -8.72 -1.17 14.92
CA SER A 134 -7.69 -0.87 15.90
C SER A 134 -6.90 -2.14 16.21
N ILE A 135 -5.59 -2.07 16.02
CA ILE A 135 -4.61 -3.01 16.56
C ILE A 135 -4.49 -2.86 18.08
#